data_AF-A0A1S8KVL2-F1
#
_entry.id   AF-A0A1S8KVL2-F1
#
_cell.length_a   1.000
_cell.length_b   1.000
_cell.length_c   1.000
_cell.angle_alpha   90.00
_cell.angle_beta   90.00
_cell.angle_gamma   90.00
#
_symmetry.space_group_name_H-M   'P 1'
#
loop_
_entity.id
_entity.type
_entity.pdbx_description
1 polymer ?
#
loop_
_entity_poly.entity_id
_entity_poly.type
_entity_poly.pdbx_seq_one_letter_code
_entity_poly.pdbx_strand_id
1 'polypeptide(L)' 'MTSLHKNQVKFNSNITISHTGGQLSSDSGLVLVKELMNIFGFSELAKQHIHIEDERAYFTHDN' A
#
# COMPACT_ATOMS: atom_id res chain seq x y z
N MET A 1 -5.90 -1.60 -34.14
CA MET A 1 -5.79 -0.77 -32.92
C MET A 1 -5.87 -1.70 -31.73
N THR A 2 -4.76 -1.96 -31.04
CA THR A 2 -4.73 -2.83 -29.86
C THR A 2 -5.08 -1.96 -28.66
N SER A 3 -6.27 -2.11 -28.06
CA SER A 3 -6.62 -1.32 -26.88
C SER A 3 -5.79 -1.80 -25.70
N LEU A 4 -5.02 -0.89 -25.11
CA LEU A 4 -4.24 -1.16 -23.89
C LEU A 4 -5.22 -1.37 -22.73
N HIS A 5 -5.31 -2.60 -22.21
CA HIS A 5 -6.20 -2.92 -21.10
C HIS A 5 -5.78 -2.13 -19.86
N LYS A 6 -6.69 -1.30 -19.35
CA LYS A 6 -6.43 -0.36 -18.25
C LYS A 6 -7.08 -0.88 -16.97
N ASN A 7 -6.28 -1.37 -16.04
CA ASN A 7 -6.76 -1.80 -14.72
C ASN A 7 -6.69 -0.63 -13.74
N GLN A 8 -7.79 -0.37 -13.04
CA GLN A 8 -7.85 0.58 -11.92
C GLN A 8 -7.57 -0.15 -10.61
N VAL A 9 -6.70 0.43 -9.79
CA VAL A 9 -6.39 -0.06 -8.43
C VAL A 9 -7.40 0.47 -7.42
N LYS A 10 -7.82 -0.37 -6.48
CA LYS A 10 -8.86 -0.05 -5.49
C LYS A 10 -8.38 0.91 -4.41
N PHE A 11 -7.09 0.90 -4.06
CA PHE A 11 -6.54 1.81 -3.05
C PHE A 11 -6.47 3.27 -3.51
N ASN A 12 -6.35 3.50 -4.83
CA ASN A 12 -6.33 4.83 -5.43
C ASN A 12 -6.79 4.75 -6.89
N SER A 13 -8.06 5.07 -7.14
CA SER A 13 -8.68 5.02 -8.46
C SER A 13 -8.07 5.97 -9.50
N ASN A 14 -7.25 6.94 -9.06
CA ASN A 14 -6.55 7.84 -9.97
C ASN A 14 -5.28 7.22 -10.57
N ILE A 15 -4.82 6.07 -10.04
CA ILE A 15 -3.65 5.37 -10.57
C ILE A 15 -4.07 4.45 -11.71
N THR A 16 -3.34 4.57 -12.81
CA THR A 16 -3.54 3.81 -14.04
C THR A 16 -2.32 2.94 -14.26
N ILE A 17 -2.51 1.62 -14.29
CA ILE A 17 -1.42 0.68 -14.61
C ILE A 17 -1.62 0.22 -16.06
N SER A 18 -0.62 0.48 -16.90
CA SER A 18 -0.55 -0.04 -18.27
C SER A 18 0.62 -1.02 -18.40
N HIS A 19 0.35 -2.19 -18.98
CA HIS A 19 1.34 -3.28 -19.06
C HIS A 19 1.98 -3.28 -20.45
N THR A 20 3.21 -2.80 -20.56
CA THR A 20 4.01 -2.88 -21.80
C THR A 20 5.00 -4.05 -21.79
N GLY A 21 4.92 -4.96 -20.80
CA GLY A 21 5.80 -6.13 -20.67
C GLY A 21 7.21 -5.82 -20.18
N GLY A 22 7.48 -4.59 -19.70
CA GLY A 22 8.77 -4.18 -19.15
C GLY A 22 8.94 -4.47 -17.66
N GLN A 23 10.14 -4.18 -17.13
CA GLN A 23 10.40 -4.23 -15.69
C GLN A 23 9.60 -3.16 -14.95
N LEU A 24 9.10 -3.54 -13.78
CA LEU A 24 8.35 -2.65 -12.91
C LEU A 24 9.32 -1.71 -12.20
N SER A 25 9.13 -0.40 -12.33
CA SER A 25 9.92 0.57 -11.54
C SER A 25 9.59 0.43 -10.04
N SER A 26 10.51 0.83 -9.17
CA SER A 26 10.33 0.74 -7.71
C SER A 26 9.03 1.37 -7.23
N ASP A 27 8.68 2.55 -7.76
CA ASP A 27 7.44 3.27 -7.41
C ASP A 27 6.19 2.51 -7.87
N SER A 28 6.26 1.90 -9.05
CA SER A 28 5.17 1.07 -9.60
C SER A 28 5.01 -0.24 -8.81
N GLY A 29 6.11 -0.80 -8.30
CA GLY A 29 6.12 -1.94 -7.38
C GLY A 29 5.45 -1.63 -6.06
N LEU A 30 5.76 -0.48 -5.48
CA LEU A 30 5.16 -0.03 -4.23
C LEU A 30 3.64 0.14 -4.33
N VAL A 31 3.16 0.67 -5.47
CA VAL A 31 1.71 0.77 -5.78
C VAL A 31 1.04 -0.60 -5.76
N LEU A 32 1.65 -1.63 -6.37
CA LEU A 32 1.08 -2.99 -6.38
C LEU A 32 1.07 -3.63 -4.98
N VAL A 33 2.17 -3.46 -4.23
CA VAL A 33 2.25 -3.93 -2.84
C VAL A 33 1.15 -3.27 -2.00
N LYS A 34 0.92 -1.98 -2.17
CA LYS A 34 -0.13 -1.24 -1.45
C LYS A 34 -1.54 -1.72 -1.80
N GLU A 35 -1.80 -2.02 -3.08
CA GLU A 35 -3.07 -2.65 -3.49
C GLU A 35 -3.26 -4.02 -2.83
N LEU A 36 -2.22 -4.84 -2.82
CA LEU A 36 -2.26 -6.17 -2.21
C LEU A 36 -2.54 -6.06 -0.69
N MET A 37 -1.84 -5.17 0.00
CA MET A 37 -2.08 -4.89 1.42
C MET A 37 -3.52 -4.44 1.67
N ASN A 38 -4.10 -3.63 0.78
CA ASN A 38 -5.49 -3.20 0.88
C ASN A 38 -6.47 -4.38 0.68
N ILE A 39 -6.24 -5.24 -0.31
CA ILE A 39 -7.07 -6.43 -0.58
C ILE A 39 -7.10 -7.36 0.65
N PHE A 40 -5.96 -7.55 1.31
CA PHE A 40 -5.87 -8.38 2.51
C PHE A 40 -6.32 -7.67 3.80
N GLY A 41 -6.72 -6.40 3.74
CA GLY A 41 -7.05 -5.64 4.94
C GLY A 41 -5.88 -5.55 5.93
N PHE A 42 -4.64 -5.46 5.42
CA PHE A 42 -3.41 -5.57 6.19
C PHE A 42 -3.35 -4.63 7.39
N SER A 43 -3.95 -3.43 7.28
CA SER A 43 -4.03 -2.48 8.39
C SER A 43 -4.73 -3.07 9.62
N GLU A 44 -5.86 -3.75 9.43
CA GLU A 44 -6.62 -4.33 10.53
C GLU A 44 -5.93 -5.59 11.07
N LEU A 45 -5.35 -6.41 10.19
CA LEU A 45 -4.51 -7.54 10.60
C LEU A 45 -3.29 -7.08 11.44
N ALA A 46 -2.64 -6.00 11.01
CA ALA A 46 -1.51 -5.43 11.73
C ALA A 46 -1.92 -4.96 13.13
N LYS A 47 -3.04 -4.25 13.27
CA LYS A 47 -3.57 -3.84 14.59
C LYS A 47 -3.90 -5.04 15.49
N GLN A 48 -4.42 -6.12 14.92
CA GLN A 48 -4.82 -7.31 15.68
C GLN A 48 -3.62 -8.13 16.17
N HIS A 49 -2.54 -8.20 15.38
CA HIS A 49 -1.42 -9.10 15.63
C HIS A 49 -0.16 -8.41 16.14
N ILE A 50 0.04 -7.13 15.83
CA ILE A 50 1.23 -6.38 16.24
C ILE A 50 0.90 -5.62 17.53
N HIS A 51 1.35 -6.17 18.65
CA HIS A 51 1.37 -5.48 19.94
C HIS A 51 2.77 -4.92 20.15
N ILE A 52 2.90 -3.60 20.09
CA ILE A 52 4.16 -2.90 20.37
C ILE A 52 4.09 -2.40 21.81
N GLU A 53 4.75 -3.12 22.71
CA GLU A 53 4.98 -2.65 24.08
C GLU A 53 6.16 -1.68 24.06
N ASP A 54 5.90 -0.41 23.75
CA ASP A 54 6.91 0.66 23.85
C ASP A 54 6.56 1.62 25.00
N GLU A 55 7.26 1.47 26.12
CA GLU A 55 7.13 2.34 27.29
C GLU A 55 7.54 3.80 27.01
N ARG A 56 8.22 4.08 25.88
CA ARG A 56 8.70 5.42 25.52
C ARG A 56 7.63 6.28 24.85
N ALA A 57 6.44 5.74 24.55
CA ALA A 57 5.39 6.48 23.85
C ALA A 57 4.71 7.59 24.69
N TYR A 58 4.94 7.60 26.02
CA TYR A 58 4.28 8.54 26.95
C TYR A 58 5.27 9.44 27.68
N PHE A 59 6.18 10.11 26.98
CA PHE A 59 6.83 11.29 27.55
C PHE A 59 6.00 12.54 27.26
N THR A 60 5.13 12.92 28.20
CA THR A 60 4.62 14.28 28.30
C THR A 60 5.74 15.15 28.88
N HIS A 61 6.29 16.07 28.08
CA HIS A 61 7.13 17.13 28.63
C HIS A 61 6.24 18.17 29.29
N ASP A 62 6.43 18.39 30.59
CA ASP A 62 5.96 19.59 31.28
C ASP A 62 7.06 20.66 31.21
N ASN A 63 6.67 21.91 30.93
CA ASN A 63 7.53 23.09 30.82
C ASN A 63 7.76 23.76 32.18
#